data_AF-A0A180FVH0-F1
#
_entry.id   AF-A0A180FVH0-F1
#
_cell.length_a   1.000
_cell.length_b   1.000
_cell.length_c   1.000
_cell.angle_alpha   90.00
_cell.angle_beta   90.00
_cell.angle_gamma   90.00
#
_symmetry.space_group_name_H-M   'P 1'
#
loop_
_entity.id
_entity.type
_entity.pdbx_description
1 polymer ?
#
loop_
_entity_poly.entity_id
_entity_poly.type
_entity_poly.pdbx_seq_one_letter_code
_entity_poly.pdbx_strand_id
1 'polypeptide(L)'
;MLKSGKFLFLLGIVFLCASCDKDPVDATDGIDSYLSGLYESKEGTDLLLHLTYNGEDITDSKVYFKSKDYQVATMTFDNVIPLESHTVIENISLTQDPDDDYSYSFEGSYTTKSSGIVDYSGYVKGKELLYGGFDLFLNLRSR
;
A
#
# COMPACT_ATOMS: atom_id res chain seq x y z
N MET A 1 44.08 54.40 -12.79
CA MET A 1 42.77 54.01 -13.35
C MET A 1 41.78 53.91 -12.21
N LEU A 2 40.72 54.72 -12.28
CA LEU A 2 39.60 54.75 -11.35
C LEU A 2 38.60 53.64 -11.76
N LYS A 3 38.06 52.90 -10.80
CA LYS A 3 36.77 52.17 -10.92
C LYS A 3 36.22 52.00 -9.49
N SER A 4 35.37 52.90 -8.98
CA SER A 4 33.90 52.90 -9.07
C SER A 4 33.30 51.49 -8.95
N GLY A 5 32.39 51.14 -8.04
CA GLY A 5 31.62 51.86 -7.00
C GLY A 5 31.19 50.84 -5.92
N LYS A 6 30.98 51.29 -4.67
CA LYS A 6 29.72 51.77 -4.05
C LYS A 6 28.77 50.65 -3.58
N PHE A 7 28.30 50.83 -2.33
CA PHE A 7 27.13 50.24 -1.65
C PHE A 7 27.27 48.80 -1.11
N LEU A 8 26.77 48.41 0.07
CA LEU A 8 26.13 49.08 1.22
C LEU A 8 26.08 48.03 2.36
N PHE A 9 26.06 48.50 3.61
CA PHE A 9 25.70 47.77 4.84
C PHE A 9 24.55 46.77 4.66
N LEU A 10 24.59 45.62 5.35
CA LEU A 10 23.58 45.31 6.37
C LEU A 10 23.97 44.15 7.30
N LEU A 11 23.72 44.41 8.59
CA LEU A 11 23.53 43.50 9.72
C LEU A 11 22.75 42.22 9.34
N GLY A 12 23.04 41.08 9.98
CA GLY A 12 22.01 40.04 10.06
C GLY A 12 22.45 38.63 10.45
N ILE A 13 22.52 38.39 11.76
CA ILE A 13 22.08 37.15 12.42
C ILE A 13 22.92 35.89 12.19
N VAL A 14 23.66 35.53 13.24
CA VAL A 14 24.09 34.16 13.55
C VAL A 14 22.82 33.31 13.70
N PHE A 15 22.52 32.47 12.70
CA PHE A 15 21.55 31.38 12.84
C PHE A 15 22.34 30.09 13.11
N LEU A 16 22.54 29.80 14.39
CA LEU A 16 22.90 28.47 14.85
C LEU A 16 21.68 27.57 14.67
N CYS A 17 21.54 26.93 13.52
CA CYS A 17 20.73 25.72 13.44
C CYS A 17 21.58 24.55 13.95
N ALA A 18 21.57 24.35 15.26
CA ALA A 18 21.81 23.03 15.80
C ALA A 18 20.57 22.17 15.47
N SER A 19 20.71 21.18 14.59
CA SER A 19 19.75 20.08 14.55
C SER A 19 20.39 18.80 13.99
N CYS A 20 20.87 18.02 14.96
CA CYS A 20 20.91 16.56 15.05
C CYS A 20 21.59 15.75 13.93
N ASP A 21 22.83 15.37 14.22
CA ASP A 21 23.42 14.12 13.77
C ASP A 21 22.46 12.95 14.07
N LYS A 22 22.02 12.26 13.03
CA LYS A 22 21.93 10.79 13.03
C LYS A 22 22.32 10.33 11.64
N ASP A 23 23.40 9.57 11.59
CA ASP A 23 23.73 8.71 10.45
C ASP A 23 22.45 7.98 9.99
N PRO A 24 22.21 7.85 8.68
CA PRO A 24 21.07 7.09 8.20
C PRO A 24 21.23 5.66 8.73
N VAL A 25 20.25 5.24 9.53
CA VAL A 25 20.12 3.87 10.00
C VAL A 25 20.10 2.97 8.76
N ASP A 26 21.17 2.22 8.58
CA ASP A 26 21.20 1.04 7.71
C ASP A 26 20.38 -0.05 8.42
N ALA A 27 19.11 -0.19 8.00
CA ALA A 27 18.22 -1.26 8.42
C ALA A 27 17.47 -1.78 7.19
N THR A 28 18.09 -2.71 6.48
CA THR A 28 17.46 -3.50 5.40
C THR A 28 16.77 -4.77 5.90
N ASP A 29 16.70 -4.98 7.22
CA ASP A 29 15.82 -5.98 7.82
C ASP A 29 14.44 -5.35 8.12
N GLY A 30 13.45 -5.63 7.27
CA GLY A 30 12.06 -5.24 7.51
C GLY A 30 11.46 -4.22 6.55
N ILE A 31 12.00 -4.08 5.34
CA ILE A 31 11.35 -3.28 4.30
C ILE A 31 10.13 -4.06 3.81
N ASP A 32 8.95 -3.67 4.28
CA ASP A 32 7.68 -4.04 3.66
C ASP A 32 7.68 -3.51 2.21
N SER A 33 7.19 -4.31 1.28
CA SER A 33 7.12 -3.95 -0.13
C SER A 33 6.23 -2.72 -0.32
N TYR A 34 6.42 -1.95 -1.40
CA TYR A 34 5.57 -0.78 -1.69
C TYR A 34 4.08 -1.13 -1.89
N LEU A 35 3.75 -2.42 -2.07
CA LEU A 35 2.38 -2.92 -2.12
C LEU A 35 1.72 -2.90 -0.74
N SER A 36 2.50 -2.75 0.33
CA SER A 36 2.00 -2.83 1.69
C SER A 36 1.29 -1.54 2.09
N GLY A 37 0.08 -1.69 2.63
CA GLY A 37 -0.67 -0.56 3.12
C GLY A 37 -2.13 -0.87 3.43
N LEU A 38 -2.83 0.17 3.90
CA LEU A 38 -4.26 0.14 4.16
C LEU A 38 -4.99 0.65 2.91
N TYR A 39 -5.62 -0.27 2.19
CA TYR A 39 -6.47 0.04 1.05
C TYR A 39 -7.88 0.33 1.54
N GLU A 40 -8.48 1.42 1.07
CA GLU A 40 -9.82 1.86 1.47
C GLU A 40 -10.70 2.03 0.23
N SER A 41 -11.98 1.66 0.31
CA SER A 41 -12.92 1.83 -0.81
C SER A 41 -13.39 3.29 -0.98
N LYS A 42 -12.59 4.24 -0.50
CA LYS A 42 -12.88 5.67 -0.53
C LYS A 42 -12.13 6.30 -1.70
N GLU A 43 -12.90 6.88 -2.61
CA GLU A 43 -12.39 7.61 -3.77
C GLU A 43 -11.38 8.70 -3.39
N GLY A 44 -10.37 8.90 -4.25
CA GLY A 44 -9.34 9.92 -4.08
C GLY A 44 -8.25 9.58 -3.06
N THR A 45 -8.12 8.31 -2.67
CA THR A 45 -7.01 7.81 -1.85
C THR A 45 -5.86 7.29 -2.71
N ASP A 46 -4.64 7.31 -2.17
CA ASP A 46 -3.48 6.73 -2.85
C ASP A 46 -3.60 5.20 -2.94
N LEU A 47 -4.19 4.57 -1.92
CA LEU A 47 -4.45 3.13 -1.84
C LEU A 47 -5.95 2.84 -1.94
N LEU A 48 -6.46 2.73 -3.18
CA LEU A 48 -7.89 2.51 -3.42
C LEU A 48 -8.22 1.01 -3.40
N LEU A 49 -9.31 0.66 -2.73
CA LEU A 49 -9.85 -0.70 -2.72
C LEU A 49 -11.07 -0.82 -3.62
N HIS A 50 -11.02 -1.73 -4.58
CA HIS A 50 -12.17 -2.22 -5.32
C HIS A 50 -12.51 -3.63 -4.81
N LEU A 51 -13.50 -3.72 -3.92
CA LEU A 51 -13.90 -4.96 -3.28
C LEU A 51 -15.28 -5.40 -3.76
N THR A 52 -15.38 -6.67 -4.16
CA THR A 52 -16.65 -7.33 -4.46
C THR A 52 -16.79 -8.61 -3.64
N TYR A 53 -18.02 -8.92 -3.23
CA TYR A 53 -18.39 -10.21 -2.62
C TYR A 53 -19.60 -10.79 -3.35
N ASN A 54 -19.48 -11.99 -3.89
CA ASN A 54 -20.48 -12.63 -4.74
C ASN A 54 -20.94 -11.77 -5.93
N GLY A 55 -20.04 -10.90 -6.42
CA GLY A 55 -20.33 -9.98 -7.53
C GLY A 55 -21.02 -8.67 -7.13
N GLU A 56 -21.28 -8.45 -5.84
CA GLU A 56 -21.79 -7.18 -5.32
C GLU A 56 -20.64 -6.34 -4.76
N ASP A 57 -20.62 -5.04 -5.07
CA ASP A 57 -19.62 -4.10 -4.56
C ASP A 57 -19.78 -3.91 -3.04
N ILE A 58 -18.66 -3.94 -2.30
CA ILE A 58 -18.61 -3.61 -0.88
C ILE A 58 -17.95 -2.24 -0.69
N THR A 59 -18.77 -1.26 -0.31
CA THR A 59 -18.32 0.10 0.03
C THR A 59 -17.97 0.23 1.51
N ASP A 60 -17.34 1.36 1.86
CA ASP A 60 -16.85 1.70 3.21
C ASP A 60 -15.98 0.60 3.86
N SER A 61 -15.27 -0.17 3.03
CA SER A 61 -14.43 -1.29 3.45
C SER A 61 -12.96 -0.92 3.47
N LYS A 62 -12.20 -1.67 4.27
CA LYS A 62 -10.74 -1.55 4.37
C LYS A 62 -10.08 -2.91 4.33
N VAL A 63 -8.97 -2.99 3.61
CA VAL A 63 -8.12 -4.17 3.55
C VAL A 63 -6.70 -3.73 3.84
N TYR A 64 -6.10 -4.28 4.90
CA TYR A 64 -4.67 -4.16 5.10
C TYR A 64 -3.98 -5.27 4.30
N PHE A 65 -3.25 -4.86 3.27
CA PHE A 65 -2.45 -5.76 2.45
C PHE A 65 -1.00 -5.57 2.83
N LYS A 66 -0.29 -6.65 3.12
CA LYS A 66 1.13 -6.61 3.47
C LYS A 66 1.88 -7.62 2.64
N SER A 67 2.92 -7.19 1.94
CA SER A 67 3.86 -8.06 1.25
C SER A 67 5.27 -7.73 1.69
N LYS A 68 6.09 -8.75 1.94
CA LYS A 68 7.48 -8.55 2.36
C LYS A 68 8.43 -8.48 1.16
N ASP A 69 8.16 -9.26 0.12
CA ASP A 69 9.13 -9.60 -0.91
C ASP A 69 8.52 -9.68 -2.32
N TYR A 70 7.30 -9.14 -2.51
CA TYR A 70 6.54 -9.23 -3.76
C TYR A 70 6.19 -10.67 -4.20
N GLN A 71 6.49 -11.68 -3.38
CA GLN A 71 6.17 -13.09 -3.66
C GLN A 71 5.02 -13.57 -2.79
N VAL A 72 4.97 -13.11 -1.54
CA VAL A 72 3.96 -13.53 -0.57
C VAL A 72 3.28 -12.32 0.06
N ALA A 73 1.98 -12.44 0.29
CA ALA A 73 1.17 -11.44 0.94
C ALA A 73 0.34 -11.99 2.11
N THR A 74 -0.09 -11.07 2.96
CA THR A 74 -1.11 -11.26 3.98
C THR A 74 -2.20 -10.21 3.77
N MET A 75 -3.46 -10.63 3.78
CA MET A 75 -4.62 -9.75 3.75
C MET A 75 -5.35 -9.80 5.09
N THR A 76 -5.64 -8.64 5.65
CA THR A 76 -6.48 -8.49 6.84
C THR A 76 -7.66 -7.60 6.51
N PHE A 77 -8.87 -8.05 6.83
CA PHE A 77 -10.08 -7.26 6.62
C PHE A 77 -11.08 -7.46 7.76
N ASP A 78 -11.85 -6.39 8.01
CA ASP A 78 -12.84 -6.32 9.07
C ASP A 78 -14.25 -6.33 8.48
N ASN A 79 -15.12 -7.20 9.02
CA ASN A 79 -16.54 -7.31 8.65
C ASN A 79 -16.85 -7.52 7.16
N VAL A 80 -15.91 -8.04 6.36
CA VAL A 80 -16.10 -8.32 4.93
C VAL A 80 -16.69 -9.71 4.70
N ILE A 81 -16.18 -10.73 5.41
CA ILE A 81 -16.66 -12.11 5.28
C ILE A 81 -17.88 -12.29 6.19
N PRO A 82 -19.01 -12.80 5.69
CA PRO A 82 -20.21 -13.01 6.50
C PRO A 82 -19.92 -13.80 7.77
N LEU A 83 -20.45 -13.30 8.89
CA LEU A 83 -20.28 -13.87 10.23
C LEU A 83 -18.85 -13.81 10.80
N GLU A 84 -17.91 -13.15 10.11
CA GLU A 84 -16.55 -12.91 10.60
C GLU A 84 -16.27 -11.41 10.75
N SER A 85 -16.20 -10.95 11.99
CA SER A 85 -15.86 -9.54 12.28
C SER A 85 -14.43 -9.18 11.93
N HIS A 86 -13.54 -10.17 11.89
CA HIS A 86 -12.12 -10.01 11.59
C HIS A 86 -11.57 -11.30 10.97
N THR A 87 -10.85 -11.16 9.86
CA THR A 87 -10.28 -12.27 9.10
C THR A 87 -8.87 -11.92 8.64
N VAL A 88 -7.98 -12.91 8.71
CA VAL A 88 -6.61 -12.82 8.21
C VAL A 88 -6.40 -13.99 7.24
N ILE A 89 -5.96 -13.68 6.03
CA ILE A 89 -5.53 -14.66 5.03
C ILE A 89 -4.02 -14.47 4.84
N GLU A 90 -3.24 -15.45 5.27
CA GLU A 90 -1.77 -15.44 5.19
C GLU A 90 -1.28 -16.31 4.02
N ASN A 91 0.01 -16.15 3.69
CA ASN A 91 0.70 -16.97 2.68
C ASN A 91 0.05 -16.93 1.29
N ILE A 92 -0.49 -15.78 0.91
CA ILE A 92 -1.05 -15.56 -0.42
C ILE A 92 0.09 -15.42 -1.42
N SER A 93 0.22 -16.36 -2.35
CA SER A 93 1.20 -16.28 -3.43
C SER A 93 0.85 -15.15 -4.39
N LEU A 94 1.84 -14.34 -4.73
CA LEU A 94 1.75 -13.27 -5.72
C LEU A 94 2.44 -13.71 -7.02
N THR A 95 1.82 -13.37 -8.14
CA THR A 95 2.40 -13.56 -9.48
C THR A 95 2.53 -12.19 -10.15
N GLN A 96 3.76 -11.74 -10.37
CA GLN A 96 4.03 -10.50 -11.11
C GLN A 96 3.57 -10.64 -12.56
N ASP A 97 2.96 -9.58 -13.09
CA ASP A 97 2.64 -9.48 -14.51
C ASP A 97 3.95 -9.36 -15.31
N PRO A 98 4.18 -10.21 -16.34
CA PRO A 98 5.40 -10.18 -17.12
C PRO A 98 5.58 -8.90 -17.96
N ASP A 99 4.49 -8.17 -18.21
CA ASP A 99 4.46 -6.96 -19.04
C ASP A 99 4.32 -5.67 -18.20
N ASP A 100 4.13 -5.77 -16.87
CA ASP A 100 3.97 -4.64 -15.95
C ASP A 100 4.61 -4.92 -14.57
N ASP A 101 5.78 -4.32 -14.33
CA ASP A 101 6.58 -4.51 -13.12
C ASP A 101 5.86 -4.12 -11.80
N TYR A 102 4.76 -3.38 -11.90
CA TYR A 102 3.98 -2.87 -10.76
C TYR A 102 2.62 -3.55 -10.60
N SER A 103 2.36 -4.62 -11.37
CA SER A 103 1.12 -5.39 -11.30
C SER A 103 1.38 -6.80 -10.77
N TYR A 104 0.61 -7.19 -9.75
CA TYR A 104 0.73 -8.50 -9.09
C TYR A 104 -0.64 -9.11 -8.92
N SER A 105 -0.85 -10.30 -9.47
CA SER A 105 -2.08 -11.06 -9.33
C SER A 105 -1.99 -12.10 -8.22
N PHE A 106 -3.14 -12.48 -7.66
CA PHE A 106 -3.24 -13.50 -6.64
C PHE A 106 -4.61 -14.17 -6.65
N GLU A 107 -4.67 -15.42 -6.21
CA GLU A 107 -5.91 -16.18 -6.04
C GLU A 107 -5.75 -17.29 -5.01
N GLY A 108 -6.88 -17.83 -4.55
CA GLY A 108 -6.92 -18.97 -3.65
C GLY A 108 -8.29 -19.15 -3.00
N SER A 109 -8.30 -19.89 -1.90
CA SER A 109 -9.51 -20.13 -1.12
C SER A 109 -9.21 -20.01 0.37
N TYR A 110 -10.17 -19.47 1.12
CA TYR A 110 -10.16 -19.38 2.57
C TYR A 110 -11.31 -20.21 3.14
N THR A 111 -11.02 -21.02 4.16
CA THR A 111 -12.06 -21.72 4.93
C THR A 111 -12.48 -20.86 6.11
N THR A 112 -13.76 -20.50 6.15
CA THR A 112 -14.31 -19.66 7.22
C THR A 112 -14.35 -20.40 8.55
N LYS A 113 -14.47 -19.65 9.65
CA LYS A 113 -14.68 -20.19 11.01
C LYS A 113 -15.94 -21.05 11.11
N SER A 114 -16.93 -20.80 10.24
CA SER A 114 -18.16 -21.60 10.10
C SER A 114 -18.04 -22.77 9.12
N SER A 115 -16.83 -23.11 8.66
CA SER A 115 -16.54 -24.16 7.67
C SER A 115 -17.13 -23.93 6.27
N GLY A 116 -17.50 -22.70 5.95
CA GLY A 116 -17.76 -22.27 4.57
C GLY A 116 -16.45 -22.10 3.79
N ILE A 117 -16.53 -22.04 2.47
CA ILE A 117 -15.38 -21.75 1.61
C ILE A 117 -15.65 -20.44 0.88
N VAL A 118 -14.68 -19.54 0.93
CA VAL A 118 -14.67 -18.32 0.14
C VAL A 118 -13.47 -18.36 -0.79
N ASP A 119 -13.72 -18.39 -2.09
CA ASP A 119 -12.70 -18.14 -3.10
C ASP A 119 -12.33 -16.66 -3.08
N TYR A 120 -11.05 -16.36 -3.22
CA TYR A 120 -10.57 -15.00 -3.44
C TYR A 120 -9.73 -14.95 -4.72
N SER A 121 -9.85 -13.87 -5.45
CA SER A 121 -8.97 -13.53 -6.56
C SER A 121 -8.82 -12.02 -6.65
N GLY A 122 -7.70 -11.57 -7.20
CA GLY A 122 -7.44 -10.15 -7.28
C GLY A 122 -6.10 -9.80 -7.88
N TYR A 123 -5.84 -8.51 -7.91
CA TYR A 123 -4.55 -7.98 -8.28
C TYR A 123 -4.30 -6.63 -7.60
N VAL A 124 -3.03 -6.33 -7.36
CA VAL A 124 -2.56 -5.01 -6.98
C VAL A 124 -1.90 -4.39 -8.20
N LYS A 125 -2.22 -3.13 -8.51
CA LYS A 125 -1.66 -2.42 -9.68
C LYS A 125 -1.19 -1.02 -9.31
N GLY A 126 0.03 -0.69 -9.73
CA GLY A 126 0.57 0.67 -9.61
C GLY A 126 -0.17 1.67 -10.50
N LYS A 127 -0.37 2.90 -10.00
CA LYS A 127 -0.91 4.00 -10.79
C LYS A 127 0.16 4.53 -11.76
N GLU A 128 -0.26 4.86 -12.98
CA GLU A 128 0.62 5.25 -14.10
C GLU A 128 1.40 6.57 -13.88
N LEU A 129 1.13 7.31 -12.81
CA LEU A 129 1.81 8.56 -12.48
C LEU A 129 2.96 8.30 -11.49
N LEU A 130 4.13 8.90 -11.75
CA LEU A 130 5.42 8.70 -11.06
C LEU A 130 5.47 9.06 -9.54
N TYR A 131 4.33 9.21 -8.89
CA TYR A 131 4.13 9.34 -7.43
C TYR A 131 2.83 8.67 -6.94
N GLY A 132 2.19 7.86 -7.79
CA GLY A 132 0.86 7.32 -7.57
C GLY A 132 0.89 6.04 -6.76
N GLY A 133 0.00 5.94 -5.76
CA GLY A 133 -0.17 4.72 -4.99
C GLY A 133 -0.71 3.56 -5.82
N PHE A 134 -1.20 2.54 -5.13
CA PHE A 134 -1.65 1.29 -5.74
C PHE A 134 -3.15 1.16 -5.62
N ASP A 135 -3.76 0.49 -6.58
CA ASP A 135 -5.14 0.03 -6.45
C ASP A 135 -5.14 -1.47 -6.17
N LEU A 136 -5.98 -1.89 -5.23
CA LEU A 136 -6.22 -3.29 -4.90
C LEU A 136 -7.60 -3.67 -5.42
N PHE A 137 -7.64 -4.61 -6.36
CA PHE A 137 -8.85 -5.22 -6.86
C PHE A 137 -9.00 -6.59 -6.20
N LEU A 138 -10.10 -6.79 -5.48
CA LEU A 138 -10.36 -8.01 -4.73
C LEU A 138 -11.79 -8.50 -5.00
N ASN A 139 -11.90 -9.74 -5.47
CA ASN A 139 -13.14 -10.47 -5.62
C ASN A 139 -13.19 -11.61 -4.61
N LEU A 140 -14.28 -11.68 -3.88
CA LEU A 140 -14.59 -12.75 -2.94
C LEU A 140 -15.85 -13.47 -3.43
N ARG A 141 -15.86 -14.80 -3.35
CA ARG A 141 -17.01 -15.61 -3.76
C ARG A 141 -17.21 -16.78 -2.82
N SER A 142 -18.36 -16.85 -2.15
CA SER A 142 -18.74 -18.04 -1.39
C SER A 142 -19.04 -19.21 -2.33
N ARG A 143 -18.57 -20.40 -1.98
CA ARG A 143 -18.96 -21.66 -2.62
C ARG A 143 -20.20 -22.28 -1.97
#